data_AF-A0A2T7VSL8-F1
#
_entry.id   AF-A0A2T7VSL8-F1
#
_cell.length_a   1.000
_cell.length_b   1.000
_cell.length_c   1.000
_cell.angle_alpha   90.00
_cell.angle_beta   90.00
_cell.angle_gamma   90.00
#
_symmetry.space_group_name_H-M   'P 1'
#
loop_
_entity.id
_entity.type
_entity.pdbx_description
1 polymer ?
#
loop_
_entity_poly.entity_id
_entity_poly.type
_entity_poly.pdbx_seq_one_letter_code
_entity_poly.pdbx_strand_id
1 'polypeptide(L)'
;MLTRIDDIRLGYGLRKDALDRLIATARTSLALDRLRTLLAGRATLVGIAIRQPTRWAIVRRLIAIGAPDAATVYAAEQQLDRSSEAVKDAFVAHAATPDRAVKAAYFTRYFDDATLNEAWASESLGAFNTIEQAPLTLPFLRPALDRLEWIRQNRRIFFLPAWIDAFIGGQRDAAALDVVDRFLEAHPALPIDVRRKVLTARDELALTVRIRTARF
;
A
#
# COMPACT_ATOMS: atom_id res chain seq x y z
N MET A 1 -13.42 -15.96 5.00
CA MET A 1 -12.13 -16.06 4.29
C MET A 1 -11.32 -17.25 4.77
N LEU A 2 -11.05 -17.37 6.07
CA LEU A 2 -10.26 -18.48 6.66
C LEU A 2 -10.74 -19.87 6.21
N THR A 3 -12.05 -20.15 6.32
CA THR A 3 -12.64 -21.42 5.91
C THR A 3 -12.43 -21.75 4.42
N ARG A 4 -12.33 -20.74 3.55
CA ARG A 4 -12.13 -20.93 2.10
C ARG A 4 -10.69 -21.24 1.74
N ILE A 5 -9.72 -20.85 2.57
CA ILE A 5 -8.29 -21.14 2.32
C ILE A 5 -8.02 -22.65 2.46
N ASP A 6 -8.72 -23.31 3.39
CA ASP A 6 -8.55 -24.72 3.71
C ASP A 6 -9.63 -25.62 3.06
N ASP A 7 -10.60 -25.07 2.34
CA ASP A 7 -11.68 -25.85 1.71
C ASP A 7 -11.14 -26.71 0.55
N ILE A 8 -11.02 -28.02 0.80
CA ILE A 8 -10.48 -28.98 -0.16
C ILE A 8 -11.28 -29.07 -1.47
N ARG A 9 -12.52 -28.59 -1.49
CA ARG A 9 -13.40 -28.59 -2.67
C ARG A 9 -13.10 -27.44 -3.63
N LEU A 10 -12.37 -26.42 -3.19
CA LEU A 10 -12.03 -25.26 -4.03
C LEU A 10 -10.73 -25.50 -4.79
N GLY A 11 -10.65 -25.02 -6.04
CA GLY A 11 -9.39 -25.01 -6.78
C GLY A 11 -8.36 -24.02 -6.20
N TYR A 12 -7.09 -24.16 -6.60
CA TYR A 12 -5.98 -23.32 -6.12
C TYR A 12 -6.29 -21.81 -6.22
N GLY A 13 -6.80 -21.36 -7.38
CA GLY A 13 -7.07 -19.94 -7.62
C GLY A 13 -8.02 -19.32 -6.59
N LEU A 14 -9.11 -20.01 -6.23
CA LEU A 14 -10.09 -19.50 -5.25
C LEU A 14 -9.53 -19.48 -3.82
N ARG A 15 -8.65 -20.43 -3.47
CA ARG A 15 -7.98 -20.45 -2.17
C ARG A 15 -6.90 -19.37 -2.09
N LYS A 16 -6.17 -19.14 -3.17
CA LYS A 16 -5.18 -18.07 -3.28
C LYS A 16 -5.84 -16.70 -3.19
N ASP A 17 -6.95 -16.48 -3.89
CA ASP A 17 -7.75 -15.27 -3.80
C ASP A 17 -8.32 -15.05 -2.37
N ALA A 18 -8.75 -16.12 -1.69
CA ALA A 18 -9.14 -16.04 -0.28
C ALA A 18 -7.96 -15.68 0.65
N LEU A 19 -6.75 -16.20 0.38
CA LEU A 19 -5.53 -15.84 1.11
C LEU A 19 -5.15 -14.39 0.87
N ASP A 20 -5.18 -13.92 -0.38
CA ASP A 20 -4.82 -12.53 -0.71
C ASP A 20 -5.76 -11.52 -0.04
N ARG A 21 -7.06 -11.83 0.00
CA ARG A 21 -8.01 -11.01 0.76
C ARG A 21 -7.79 -11.08 2.27
N LEU A 22 -7.41 -12.24 2.82
CA LEU A 22 -7.02 -12.35 4.22
C LEU A 22 -5.81 -11.45 4.51
N ILE A 23 -4.76 -11.55 3.69
CA ILE A 23 -3.55 -10.73 3.82
C ILE A 23 -3.90 -9.25 3.74
N ALA A 24 -4.74 -8.84 2.79
CA ALA A 24 -5.11 -7.43 2.62
C ALA A 24 -5.89 -6.85 3.82
N THR A 25 -6.62 -7.68 4.57
CA THR A 25 -7.60 -7.20 5.57
C THR A 25 -7.35 -7.67 7.00
N ALA A 26 -6.37 -8.55 7.24
CA ALA A 26 -6.10 -9.13 8.55
C ALA A 26 -5.85 -8.06 9.61
N ARG A 27 -6.68 -8.04 10.66
CA ARG A 27 -6.59 -7.09 11.78
C ARG A 27 -7.02 -7.67 13.13
N THR A 28 -7.57 -8.88 13.14
CA THR A 28 -7.98 -9.59 14.34
C THR A 28 -6.89 -10.56 14.77
N SER A 29 -6.81 -10.89 16.07
CA SER A 29 -5.84 -11.87 16.59
C SER A 29 -5.87 -13.18 15.79
N LEU A 30 -7.06 -13.75 15.59
CA LEU A 30 -7.25 -14.97 14.80
C LEU A 30 -6.67 -14.87 13.37
N ALA A 31 -6.89 -13.75 12.68
CA ALA A 31 -6.37 -13.57 11.32
C ALA A 31 -4.84 -13.42 11.33
N LEU A 32 -4.30 -12.64 12.27
CA LEU A 32 -2.85 -12.42 12.39
C LEU A 32 -2.12 -13.73 12.78
N ASP A 33 -2.70 -14.53 13.68
CA ASP A 33 -2.15 -15.83 14.04
C ASP A 33 -2.18 -16.81 12.86
N ARG A 34 -3.23 -16.75 12.03
CA ARG A 34 -3.23 -17.50 10.76
C ARG A 34 -2.09 -17.07 9.83
N LEU A 35 -1.83 -15.78 9.71
CA LEU A 35 -0.70 -15.29 8.91
C LEU A 35 0.66 -15.75 9.49
N ARG A 36 0.83 -15.71 10.81
CA ARG A 36 2.03 -16.20 11.50
C ARG A 36 2.25 -17.70 11.33
N THR A 37 1.19 -18.51 11.43
CA THR A 37 1.29 -19.96 11.21
C THR A 37 1.71 -20.30 9.78
N LEU A 38 1.23 -19.55 8.79
CA LEU A 38 1.69 -19.68 7.39
C LEU A 38 3.17 -19.30 7.24
N LEU A 39 3.61 -18.19 7.86
CA LEU A 39 5.03 -17.80 7.84
C LEU A 39 5.95 -18.82 8.52
N ALA A 40 5.49 -19.43 9.61
CA ALA A 40 6.21 -20.46 10.34
C ALA A 40 6.20 -21.84 9.64
N GLY A 41 5.55 -21.99 8.48
CA GLY A 41 5.40 -23.28 7.79
C GLY A 41 4.50 -24.29 8.52
N ARG A 42 3.83 -23.88 9.61
CA ARG A 42 2.86 -24.70 10.36
C ARG A 42 1.49 -24.79 9.69
N ALA A 43 1.25 -23.91 8.72
CA ALA A 43 0.11 -23.96 7.81
C ALA A 43 0.60 -23.87 6.36
N THR A 44 -0.17 -24.46 5.45
CA THR A 44 0.16 -24.54 4.02
C THR A 44 -0.98 -24.02 3.17
N LEU A 45 -0.69 -23.64 1.93
CA LEU A 45 -1.69 -23.40 0.88
C LEU A 45 -1.67 -24.59 -0.08
N VAL A 46 -2.77 -25.34 -0.16
CA VAL A 46 -2.87 -26.54 -1.02
C VAL A 46 -1.73 -27.54 -0.74
N GLY A 47 -1.45 -27.78 0.54
CA GLY A 47 -0.40 -28.73 0.97
C GLY A 47 1.03 -28.24 0.78
N ILE A 48 1.24 -27.03 0.27
CA ILE A 48 2.57 -26.45 0.03
C ILE A 48 2.81 -25.24 0.94
N ALA A 49 4.01 -25.15 1.52
CA ALA A 49 4.42 -23.97 2.27
C ALA A 49 4.41 -22.72 1.38
N ILE A 50 3.90 -21.61 1.89
CA ILE A 50 3.91 -20.34 1.14
C ILE A 50 5.34 -19.88 0.89
N ARG A 51 5.58 -19.31 -0.30
CA ARG A 51 6.86 -18.74 -0.72
C ARG A 51 6.71 -17.28 -1.10
N GLN A 52 7.82 -16.63 -1.41
CA GLN A 52 7.82 -15.30 -2.00
C GLN A 52 7.02 -15.31 -3.34
N PRO A 53 6.30 -14.22 -3.66
CA PRO A 53 6.18 -12.97 -2.91
C PRO A 53 5.11 -12.98 -1.81
N THR A 54 4.39 -14.10 -1.60
CA THR A 54 3.27 -14.17 -0.64
C THR A 54 3.71 -13.95 0.80
N ARG A 55 4.91 -14.43 1.17
CA ARG A 55 5.50 -14.18 2.49
C ARG A 55 5.74 -12.70 2.75
N TRP A 56 6.31 -11.98 1.80
CA TRP A 56 6.48 -10.52 1.88
C TRP A 56 5.16 -9.77 1.95
N ALA A 57 4.12 -10.23 1.26
CA ALA A 57 2.79 -9.64 1.38
C ALA A 57 2.22 -9.76 2.81
N ILE A 58 2.47 -10.89 3.48
CA ILE A 58 2.12 -11.08 4.90
C ILE A 58 2.95 -10.15 5.80
N VAL A 59 4.27 -10.13 5.62
CA VAL A 59 5.18 -9.28 6.40
C VAL A 59 4.75 -7.81 6.30
N ARG A 60 4.49 -7.33 5.08
CA ARG A 60 3.98 -5.99 4.82
C ARG A 60 2.67 -5.72 5.56
N ARG A 61 1.72 -6.68 5.60
CA ARG A 61 0.48 -6.50 6.37
C ARG A 61 0.74 -6.33 7.86
N LEU A 62 1.62 -7.16 8.43
CA LEU A 62 1.99 -7.10 9.85
C LEU A 62 2.66 -5.76 10.19
N ILE A 63 3.53 -5.25 9.31
CA ILE A 63 4.12 -3.92 9.42
C ILE A 63 3.03 -2.84 9.35
N ALA A 64 2.16 -2.90 8.33
CA ALA A 64 1.15 -1.88 8.08
C ALA A 64 0.18 -1.66 9.25
N ILE A 65 -0.20 -2.74 9.95
CA ILE A 65 -1.08 -2.68 11.12
C ILE A 65 -0.35 -2.45 12.44
N GLY A 66 0.99 -2.30 12.41
CA GLY A 66 1.80 -2.07 13.61
C GLY A 66 1.82 -3.26 14.55
N ALA A 67 1.88 -4.49 14.03
CA ALA A 67 1.96 -5.69 14.87
C ALA A 67 3.21 -5.63 15.77
N PRO A 68 3.14 -6.00 17.07
CA PRO A 68 4.27 -5.88 17.98
C PRO A 68 5.53 -6.64 17.54
N ASP A 69 5.35 -7.75 16.81
CA ASP A 69 6.40 -8.61 16.29
C ASP A 69 6.80 -8.28 14.84
N ALA A 70 6.23 -7.22 14.23
CA ALA A 70 6.44 -6.92 12.82
C ALA A 70 7.91 -6.71 12.46
N ALA A 71 8.69 -6.02 13.31
CA ALA A 71 10.11 -5.79 13.10
C ALA A 71 10.91 -7.10 13.12
N THR A 72 10.60 -8.00 14.06
CA THR A 72 11.22 -9.33 14.16
C THR A 72 10.89 -10.19 12.93
N VAL A 73 9.62 -10.20 12.51
CA VAL A 73 9.16 -10.95 11.33
C VAL A 73 9.79 -10.40 10.04
N TYR A 74 9.92 -9.07 9.92
CA TYR A 74 10.60 -8.43 8.80
C TYR A 74 12.07 -8.84 8.72
N ALA A 75 12.81 -8.72 9.83
CA ALA A 75 14.22 -9.09 9.87
C ALA A 75 14.44 -10.59 9.58
N ALA A 76 13.56 -11.46 10.08
CA ALA A 76 13.60 -12.89 9.78
C ALA A 76 13.36 -13.17 8.28
N GLU A 77 12.41 -12.47 7.65
CA GLU A 77 12.16 -12.64 6.21
C GLU A 77 13.33 -12.11 5.36
N GLN A 78 13.95 -10.99 5.76
CA GLN A 78 15.15 -10.48 5.08
C GLN A 78 16.31 -11.49 5.09
N GLN A 79 16.47 -12.26 6.16
CA GLN A 79 17.51 -13.29 6.24
C GLN A 79 17.14 -14.57 5.48
N LEU A 80 15.84 -14.87 5.40
CA LEU A 80 15.33 -16.08 4.76
C LEU A 80 15.31 -15.97 3.24
N ASP A 81 14.89 -14.82 2.71
CA ASP A 81 14.74 -14.62 1.27
C ASP A 81 16.10 -14.39 0.59
N ARG A 82 16.49 -15.34 -0.27
CA ARG A 82 17.71 -15.30 -1.08
C ARG A 82 17.43 -15.06 -2.56
N SER A 83 16.20 -14.67 -2.90
CA SER A 83 15.82 -14.37 -4.28
C SER A 83 16.44 -13.06 -4.76
N SER A 84 16.47 -12.87 -6.09
CA SER A 84 16.88 -11.60 -6.69
C SER A 84 15.97 -10.41 -6.31
N GLU A 85 14.73 -10.70 -5.93
CA GLU A 85 13.72 -9.70 -5.56
C GLU A 85 13.77 -9.32 -4.07
N ALA A 86 14.57 -10.01 -3.25
CA ALA A 86 14.56 -9.85 -1.79
C ALA A 86 14.76 -8.40 -1.34
N VAL A 87 15.69 -7.67 -1.97
CA VAL A 87 15.97 -6.27 -1.65
C VAL A 87 14.79 -5.37 -2.02
N LYS A 88 14.18 -5.61 -3.18
CA LYS A 88 12.97 -4.88 -3.62
C LYS A 88 11.82 -5.14 -2.67
N ASP A 89 11.50 -6.40 -2.40
CA ASP A 89 10.34 -6.77 -1.59
C ASP A 89 10.50 -6.26 -0.15
N ALA A 90 11.72 -6.29 0.39
CA ALA A 90 12.05 -5.68 1.66
C ALA A 90 11.84 -4.15 1.66
N PHE A 91 12.23 -3.46 0.58
CA PHE A 91 11.99 -2.02 0.39
C PHE A 91 10.48 -1.72 0.30
N VAL A 92 9.72 -2.49 -0.48
CA VAL A 92 8.27 -2.30 -0.63
C VAL A 92 7.54 -2.58 0.69
N ALA A 93 7.91 -3.62 1.42
CA ALA A 93 7.30 -3.95 2.71
C ALA A 93 7.60 -2.88 3.78
N HIS A 94 8.84 -2.38 3.82
CA HIS A 94 9.26 -1.39 4.82
C HIS A 94 8.59 -0.01 4.63
N ALA A 95 8.15 0.32 3.41
CA ALA A 95 7.35 1.53 3.16
C ALA A 95 6.04 1.57 3.97
N ALA A 96 5.52 0.40 4.38
CA ALA A 96 4.33 0.31 5.22
C ALA A 96 4.58 0.63 6.71
N THR A 97 5.81 0.90 7.13
CA THR A 97 6.12 1.15 8.55
C THR A 97 5.33 2.37 9.06
N PRO A 98 4.54 2.24 10.15
CA PRO A 98 3.71 3.31 10.69
C PRO A 98 4.52 4.34 11.50
N ASP A 99 5.63 4.81 10.94
CA ASP A 99 6.54 5.77 11.56
C ASP A 99 6.73 6.99 10.65
N ARG A 100 6.59 8.20 11.22
CA ARG A 100 6.64 9.45 10.47
C ARG A 100 8.02 9.70 9.83
N ALA A 101 9.11 9.33 10.52
CA ALA A 101 10.46 9.50 9.98
C ALA A 101 10.70 8.54 8.81
N VAL A 102 10.20 7.30 8.89
CA VAL A 102 10.24 6.37 7.75
C VAL A 102 9.44 6.92 6.57
N LYS A 103 8.23 7.44 6.78
CA LYS A 103 7.46 8.09 5.68
C LYS A 103 8.23 9.28 5.08
N ALA A 104 8.81 10.15 5.91
CA ALA A 104 9.58 11.29 5.41
C ALA A 104 10.80 10.85 4.59
N ALA A 105 11.51 9.82 5.03
CA ALA A 105 12.65 9.25 4.31
C ALA A 105 12.23 8.66 2.95
N TYR A 106 11.15 7.86 2.90
CA TYR A 106 10.63 7.34 1.62
C TYR A 106 10.20 8.45 0.67
N PHE A 107 9.46 9.44 1.17
CA PHE A 107 8.99 10.55 0.36
C PHE A 107 10.15 11.31 -0.28
N THR A 108 11.22 11.56 0.49
CA THR A 108 12.47 12.19 0.00
C THR A 108 13.12 11.34 -1.09
N ARG A 109 13.30 10.03 -0.82
CA ARG A 109 13.94 9.11 -1.76
C ARG A 109 13.23 8.99 -3.10
N TYR A 110 11.90 9.12 -3.15
CA TYR A 110 11.17 9.08 -4.42
C TYR A 110 11.58 10.17 -5.42
N PHE A 111 12.24 11.24 -4.97
CA PHE A 111 12.69 12.35 -5.81
C PHE A 111 14.21 12.48 -5.81
N ASP A 112 14.85 12.30 -4.66
CA ASP A 112 16.24 12.70 -4.44
C ASP A 112 17.23 11.52 -4.53
N ASP A 113 16.74 10.28 -4.59
CA ASP A 113 17.56 9.08 -4.75
C ASP A 113 17.63 8.66 -6.23
N ALA A 114 18.68 9.10 -6.94
CA ALA A 114 18.90 8.74 -8.34
C ALA A 114 19.17 7.24 -8.57
N THR A 115 19.47 6.48 -7.51
CA THR A 115 19.72 5.04 -7.58
C THR A 115 18.47 4.21 -7.37
N LEU A 116 17.37 4.82 -6.91
CA LEU A 116 16.11 4.13 -6.66
C LEU A 116 15.46 3.73 -7.98
N ASN A 117 15.26 2.42 -8.15
CA ASN A 117 14.53 1.89 -9.28
C ASN A 117 13.06 2.35 -9.25
N GLU A 118 12.59 2.94 -10.35
CA GLU A 118 11.24 3.50 -10.44
C GLU A 118 10.13 2.44 -10.25
N ALA A 119 10.38 1.17 -10.61
CA ALA A 119 9.44 0.09 -10.35
C ALA A 119 9.30 -0.16 -8.83
N TRP A 120 10.41 -0.11 -8.09
CA TRP A 120 10.41 -0.28 -6.63
C TRP A 120 9.67 0.88 -5.97
N ALA A 121 9.93 2.11 -6.43
CA ALA A 121 9.19 3.28 -6.00
C ALA A 121 7.69 3.08 -6.23
N SER A 122 7.28 2.73 -7.46
CA SER A 122 5.87 2.50 -7.81
C SER A 122 5.19 1.43 -6.95
N GLU A 123 5.84 0.28 -6.76
CA GLU A 123 5.30 -0.82 -5.95
C GLU A 123 5.17 -0.46 -4.46
N SER A 124 6.03 0.44 -3.96
CA SER A 124 6.01 0.90 -2.57
C SER A 124 4.95 1.96 -2.26
N LEU A 125 4.39 2.64 -3.27
CA LEU A 125 3.43 3.74 -3.06
C LEU A 125 2.16 3.31 -2.31
N GLY A 126 1.63 2.14 -2.63
CA GLY A 126 0.45 1.59 -1.94
C GLY A 126 0.76 1.19 -0.50
N ALA A 127 1.95 0.64 -0.26
CA ALA A 127 2.40 0.31 1.09
C ALA A 127 2.58 1.58 1.93
N PHE A 128 3.19 2.62 1.35
CA PHE A 128 3.32 3.94 1.95
C PHE A 128 1.95 4.51 2.36
N ASN A 129 0.98 4.47 1.45
CA ASN A 129 -0.35 5.06 1.60
C ASN A 129 -1.42 4.05 2.06
N THR A 130 -1.06 3.07 2.89
CA THR A 130 -2.04 2.12 3.42
C THR A 130 -3.15 2.86 4.17
N ILE A 131 -4.42 2.54 3.87
CA ILE A 131 -5.58 3.32 4.31
C ILE A 131 -5.75 3.39 5.83
N GLU A 132 -5.28 2.37 6.58
CA GLU A 132 -5.23 2.39 8.04
C GLU A 132 -4.32 3.48 8.60
N GLN A 133 -3.36 3.96 7.80
CA GLN A 133 -2.40 5.01 8.14
C GLN A 133 -2.76 6.36 7.50
N ALA A 134 -3.98 6.55 6.99
CA ALA A 134 -4.40 7.82 6.36
C ALA A 134 -4.06 9.07 7.20
N PRO A 135 -4.29 9.12 8.53
CA PRO A 135 -3.91 10.28 9.33
C PRO A 135 -2.40 10.56 9.35
N LEU A 136 -1.57 9.51 9.27
CA LEU A 136 -0.11 9.61 9.23
C LEU A 136 0.39 10.11 7.86
N THR A 137 -0.29 9.75 6.78
CA THR A 137 0.10 10.11 5.41
C THR A 137 -0.54 11.38 4.89
N LEU A 138 -1.62 11.87 5.53
CA LEU A 138 -2.30 13.12 5.16
C LEU A 138 -1.35 14.33 4.97
N PRO A 139 -0.35 14.57 5.84
CA PRO A 139 0.59 15.68 5.65
C PRO A 139 1.42 15.59 4.36
N PHE A 140 1.52 14.42 3.73
CA PHE A 140 2.23 14.21 2.46
C PHE A 140 1.33 14.40 1.23
N LEU A 141 0.01 14.47 1.39
CA LEU A 141 -0.93 14.59 0.27
C LEU A 141 -0.71 15.89 -0.53
N ARG A 142 -0.65 17.04 0.14
CA ARG A 142 -0.39 18.32 -0.54
C ARG A 142 0.97 18.33 -1.24
N PRO A 143 2.09 17.98 -0.58
CA PRO A 143 3.38 17.80 -1.24
C PRO A 143 3.34 16.84 -2.44
N ALA A 144 2.57 15.77 -2.36
CA ALA A 144 2.43 14.82 -3.47
C ALA A 144 1.71 15.42 -4.67
N LEU A 145 0.69 16.25 -4.46
CA LEU A 145 -0.02 16.98 -5.51
C LEU A 145 0.86 18.07 -6.14
N ASP A 146 1.67 18.76 -5.35
CA ASP A 146 2.60 19.78 -5.86
C ASP A 146 3.71 19.17 -6.75
N ARG A 147 3.94 17.85 -6.67
CA ARG A 147 4.93 17.12 -7.49
C ARG A 147 4.41 16.64 -8.84
N LEU A 148 3.12 16.77 -9.14
CA LEU A 148 2.53 16.15 -10.35
C LEU A 148 3.18 16.63 -11.65
N GLU A 149 3.45 17.93 -11.78
CA GLU A 149 4.07 18.45 -13.01
C GLU A 149 5.52 17.98 -13.17
N TRP A 150 6.27 17.95 -12.07
CA TRP A 150 7.63 17.40 -12.08
C TRP A 150 7.62 15.94 -12.48
N ILE A 151 6.72 15.13 -11.92
CA ILE A 151 6.58 13.72 -12.24
C ILE A 151 6.25 13.55 -13.73
N ARG A 152 5.29 14.33 -14.25
CA ARG A 152 4.88 14.29 -15.66
C ARG A 152 6.06 14.52 -16.61
N GLN A 153 6.99 15.40 -16.24
CA GLN A 153 8.15 15.75 -17.06
C GLN A 153 9.33 14.78 -16.90
N ASN A 154 9.49 14.15 -15.73
CA ASN A 154 10.74 13.47 -15.33
C ASN A 154 10.61 11.96 -15.06
N ARG A 155 9.40 11.40 -15.09
CA ARG A 155 9.14 9.98 -14.79
C ARG A 155 8.45 9.29 -15.95
N ARG A 156 8.49 7.95 -15.96
CA ARG A 156 7.79 7.19 -17.00
C ARG A 156 6.29 7.35 -16.88
N ILE A 157 5.61 7.16 -18.00
CA ILE A 157 4.17 7.43 -18.17
C ILE A 157 3.27 6.76 -17.12
N PHE A 158 3.66 5.59 -16.58
CA PHE A 158 2.88 4.85 -15.60
C PHE A 158 3.09 5.31 -14.15
N PHE A 159 4.15 6.07 -13.84
CA PHE A 159 4.43 6.51 -12.48
C PHE A 159 3.42 7.55 -11.99
N LEU A 160 3.09 8.55 -12.83
CA LEU A 160 2.14 9.61 -12.50
C LEU A 160 0.75 9.09 -12.08
N PRO A 161 0.08 8.21 -12.85
CA PRO A 161 -1.22 7.68 -12.44
C PRO A 161 -1.10 6.84 -11.16
N ALA A 162 -0.05 6.03 -10.99
CA ALA A 162 0.16 5.26 -9.76
C ALA A 162 0.38 6.16 -8.53
N TRP A 163 1.08 7.29 -8.71
CA TRP A 163 1.28 8.31 -7.68
C TRP A 163 -0.03 8.95 -7.25
N ILE A 164 -0.85 9.42 -8.20
CA ILE A 164 -2.15 10.03 -7.92
C ILE A 164 -3.06 9.03 -7.20
N ASP A 165 -3.15 7.79 -7.70
CA ASP A 165 -4.00 6.75 -7.13
C ASP A 165 -3.59 6.39 -5.70
N ALA A 166 -2.29 6.26 -5.44
CA ALA A 166 -1.82 5.91 -4.10
C ALA A 166 -2.04 7.03 -3.09
N PHE A 167 -1.68 8.28 -3.42
CA PHE A 167 -1.75 9.37 -2.45
C PHE A 167 -3.18 9.84 -2.18
N ILE A 168 -4.05 9.89 -3.19
CA ILE A 168 -5.46 10.25 -3.00
C ILE A 168 -6.25 9.04 -2.48
N GLY A 169 -6.08 7.86 -3.08
CA GLY A 169 -6.82 6.65 -2.71
C GLY A 169 -6.45 6.08 -1.34
N GLY A 170 -5.29 6.46 -0.79
CA GLY A 170 -4.91 6.15 0.60
C GLY A 170 -5.64 6.98 1.66
N GLN A 171 -6.45 7.96 1.27
CA GLN A 171 -7.16 8.87 2.17
C GLN A 171 -8.64 8.52 2.31
N ARG A 172 -9.30 9.06 3.35
CA ARG A 172 -10.67 8.64 3.69
C ARG A 172 -11.52 9.67 4.44
N ASP A 173 -11.05 10.90 4.59
CA ASP A 173 -11.73 11.92 5.39
C ASP A 173 -11.91 13.24 4.61
N ALA A 174 -12.74 14.11 5.18
CA ALA A 174 -13.09 15.39 4.57
C ALA A 174 -11.89 16.34 4.50
N ALA A 175 -10.91 16.22 5.40
CA ALA A 175 -9.71 17.07 5.37
C ALA A 175 -8.84 16.74 4.15
N ALA A 176 -8.70 15.46 3.81
CA ALA A 176 -8.02 15.04 2.59
C ALA A 176 -8.75 15.53 1.32
N LEU A 177 -10.09 15.43 1.30
CA LEU A 177 -10.89 15.90 0.17
C LEU A 177 -10.70 17.40 -0.06
N ASP A 178 -10.75 18.19 1.02
CA ASP A 178 -10.51 19.63 0.98
C ASP A 178 -9.10 19.99 0.44
N VAL A 179 -8.07 19.21 0.78
CA VAL A 179 -6.73 19.39 0.22
C VAL A 179 -6.72 19.20 -1.30
N VAL A 180 -7.41 18.18 -1.82
CA VAL A 180 -7.50 17.91 -3.26
C VAL A 180 -8.32 18.99 -3.96
N ASP A 181 -9.42 19.43 -3.35
CA ASP A 181 -10.31 20.47 -3.90
C ASP A 181 -9.58 21.80 -4.03
N ARG A 182 -8.94 22.27 -2.96
CA ARG A 182 -8.13 23.48 -2.99
C ARG A 182 -6.97 23.40 -3.97
N PHE A 183 -6.37 22.22 -4.15
CA PHE A 183 -5.35 22.03 -5.17
C PHE A 183 -5.92 22.21 -6.59
N LEU A 184 -7.06 21.60 -6.90
CA LEU A 184 -7.70 21.69 -8.21
C LEU A 184 -8.21 23.11 -8.54
N GLU A 185 -8.65 23.86 -7.53
CA GLU A 185 -9.05 25.27 -7.64
C GLU A 185 -7.85 26.18 -7.88
N ALA A 186 -6.76 25.98 -7.13
CA ALA A 186 -5.54 26.78 -7.25
C ALA A 186 -4.79 26.55 -8.58
N HIS A 187 -5.06 25.44 -9.29
CA HIS A 187 -4.38 25.09 -10.52
C HIS A 187 -5.38 24.89 -11.69
N PRO A 188 -6.05 25.96 -12.16
CA PRO A 188 -7.00 25.88 -13.27
C PRO A 188 -6.32 25.49 -14.60
N ALA A 189 -5.02 25.75 -14.72
CA ALA A 189 -4.21 25.44 -15.91
C ALA A 189 -3.53 24.05 -15.87
N LEU A 190 -3.92 23.15 -14.95
CA LEU A 190 -3.42 21.77 -14.97
C LEU A 190 -3.66 21.12 -16.35
N PRO A 191 -2.66 20.40 -16.91
CA PRO A 191 -2.86 19.63 -18.12
C PRO A 191 -4.12 18.75 -18.02
N ILE A 192 -4.91 18.71 -19.08
CA ILE A 192 -6.27 18.14 -19.04
C ILE A 192 -6.28 16.65 -18.66
N ASP A 193 -5.27 15.90 -19.07
CA ASP A 193 -5.06 14.49 -18.74
C ASP A 193 -4.76 14.31 -17.24
N VAL A 194 -3.87 15.13 -16.68
CA VAL A 194 -3.55 15.13 -15.24
C VAL A 194 -4.77 15.54 -14.43
N ARG A 195 -5.46 16.62 -14.83
CA ARG A 195 -6.67 17.09 -14.16
C ARG A 195 -7.74 16.01 -14.12
N ARG A 196 -7.99 15.33 -15.24
CA ARG A 196 -8.95 14.21 -15.31
C ARG A 196 -8.56 13.08 -14.37
N LYS A 197 -7.27 12.70 -14.34
CA LYS A 197 -6.80 11.64 -13.44
C LYS A 197 -6.99 11.99 -11.95
N VAL A 198 -6.69 13.24 -11.57
CA VAL A 198 -6.93 13.74 -10.21
C VAL A 198 -8.41 13.74 -9.88
N LEU A 199 -9.27 14.22 -10.78
CA LEU A 199 -10.73 14.21 -10.61
C LEU A 199 -11.28 12.79 -10.41
N THR A 200 -10.82 11.81 -11.19
CA THR A 200 -11.23 10.41 -11.01
C THR A 200 -10.90 9.88 -9.61
N ALA A 201 -9.67 10.09 -9.13
CA ALA A 201 -9.29 9.65 -7.80
C ALA A 201 -10.02 10.43 -6.68
N ARG A 202 -10.26 11.73 -6.91
CA ARG A 202 -11.06 12.59 -6.02
C ARG A 202 -12.50 12.11 -5.89
N ASP A 203 -13.14 11.65 -6.97
CA ASP A 203 -14.53 11.19 -6.95
C ASP A 203 -14.71 9.98 -6.01
N GLU A 204 -13.78 9.03 -6.01
CA GLU A 204 -13.76 7.91 -5.08
C GLU A 204 -13.58 8.36 -3.62
N LEU A 205 -12.70 9.34 -3.38
CA LEU A 205 -12.52 9.95 -2.06
C LEU A 205 -13.80 10.68 -1.59
N ALA A 206 -14.43 11.46 -2.48
CA ALA A 206 -15.68 12.17 -2.18
C ALA A 206 -16.82 11.21 -1.86
N LEU A 207 -16.94 10.11 -2.62
CA LEU A 207 -17.89 9.03 -2.33
C LEU A 207 -17.61 8.42 -0.94
N THR A 208 -16.35 8.13 -0.65
CA THR A 208 -15.92 7.59 0.66
C THR A 208 -16.30 8.51 1.81
N VAL A 209 -16.03 9.82 1.70
CA VAL A 209 -16.40 10.82 2.71
C VAL A 209 -17.90 10.82 2.93
N ARG A 210 -18.69 10.90 1.86
CA ARG A 210 -20.15 10.93 1.92
C ARG A 210 -20.73 9.70 2.62
N ILE A 211 -20.25 8.50 2.29
CA ILE A 211 -20.69 7.24 2.93
C ILE A 211 -20.36 7.27 4.43
N ARG A 212 -19.18 7.76 4.81
CA ARG A 212 -18.71 7.76 6.21
C ARG A 212 -19.43 8.79 7.08
N THR A 213 -19.93 9.88 6.49
CA THR A 213 -20.71 10.91 7.19
C THR A 213 -22.21 10.66 7.19
N ALA A 214 -22.71 9.73 6.36
CA ALA A 214 -24.12 9.37 6.33
C ALA A 214 -24.54 8.80 7.69
N ARG A 215 -25.63 9.34 8.24
CA ARG A 215 -26.29 8.79 9.43
C ARG A 215 -27.43 7.88 8.95
N PHE A 216 -27.45 6.65 9.46
CA PHE A 216 -28.52 5.66 9.26
C PHE A 216 -29.23 5.41 10.57
#